data_AF-A0A8D8GX71-F1
#
_entry.id   AF-A0A8D8GX71-F1
#
_cell.length_a   1.000
_cell.length_b   1.000
_cell.length_c   1.000
_cell.angle_alpha   90.00
_cell.angle_beta   90.00
_cell.angle_gamma   90.00
#
_symmetry.space_group_name_H-M   'P 1'
#
loop_
_entity.id
_entity.type
_entity.pdbx_description
1 polymer ?
#
loop_
_entity_poly.entity_id
_entity_poly.type
_entity_poly.pdbx_seq_one_letter_code
_entity_poly.pdbx_strand_id
1 'polypeptide(L)'
;IMHCPMVLMDNVAVSQEGGVWHRSFRHDPEAVKDYILGGIEPDYIRLLAGKFPDIRFGAEPIKSAADVKLDELPTHDDNLAKYGPYLCTGYDVYLTHEPCIMCAMALTHSRVRRVFFHRKTSRGALGSITKVHCVTGLNHHYEAFQIL
;
A
#
# COMPACT_ATOMS: atom_id res chain seq x y z
N ILE A 1 11.17 1.88 16.65
CA ILE A 1 9.76 2.34 16.47
C ILE A 1 9.51 2.40 14.98
N MET A 2 8.64 1.54 14.43
CA MET A 2 8.25 1.65 13.02
C MET A 2 7.10 2.65 12.90
N HIS A 3 7.15 3.52 11.89
CA HIS A 3 6.05 4.42 11.58
C HIS A 3 4.96 3.67 10.80
N CYS A 4 3.69 4.03 11.02
CA CYS A 4 2.54 3.40 10.37
C CYS A 4 2.69 3.22 8.83
N PRO A 5 3.17 4.22 8.04
CA PRO A 5 3.37 4.05 6.60
C PRO A 5 4.37 2.93 6.25
N MET A 6 5.41 2.75 7.06
CA MET A 6 6.42 1.70 6.82
C MET A 6 5.85 0.31 7.07
N VAL A 7 4.99 0.15 8.09
CA VAL A 7 4.29 -1.10 8.36
C VAL A 7 3.36 -1.46 7.21
N LEU A 8 2.61 -0.48 6.70
CA LEU A 8 1.73 -0.69 5.54
C LEU A 8 2.51 -1.14 4.30
N MET A 9 3.63 -0.48 4.00
CA MET A 9 4.50 -0.88 2.89
C MET A 9 5.10 -2.27 3.09
N ASP A 10 5.52 -2.62 4.32
CA ASP A 10 6.04 -3.95 4.60
C ASP A 10 4.95 -5.04 4.43
N ASN A 11 3.71 -4.78 4.83
CA ASN A 11 2.60 -5.71 4.59
C ASN A 11 2.37 -5.97 3.09
N VAL A 12 2.47 -4.92 2.26
CA VAL A 12 2.45 -5.10 0.81
C VAL A 12 3.65 -5.93 0.35
N ALA A 13 4.84 -5.70 0.89
CA ALA A 13 6.02 -6.51 0.57
C ALA A 13 5.84 -7.98 0.98
N VAL A 14 5.26 -8.26 2.14
CA VAL A 14 4.94 -9.63 2.60
C VAL A 14 3.97 -10.31 1.65
N SER A 15 3.00 -9.58 1.10
CA SER A 15 2.10 -10.13 0.09
C SER A 15 2.77 -10.48 -1.25
N GLN A 16 3.95 -9.92 -1.51
CA GLN A 16 4.74 -10.12 -2.73
C GLN A 16 5.99 -10.99 -2.46
N GLU A 17 5.90 -11.90 -1.48
CA GLU A 17 7.00 -12.80 -1.08
C GLU A 17 8.28 -12.10 -0.58
N GLY A 18 8.17 -10.83 -0.20
CA GLY A 18 9.25 -10.02 0.39
C GLY A 18 8.90 -9.55 1.80
N GLY A 19 9.43 -8.38 2.18
CA GLY A 19 9.16 -7.76 3.47
C GLY A 19 10.01 -8.33 4.61
N VAL A 20 10.23 -7.52 5.64
CA VAL A 20 11.03 -7.91 6.81
C VAL A 20 10.26 -8.93 7.66
N TRP A 21 8.94 -8.84 7.69
CA TRP A 21 8.06 -9.70 8.50
C TRP A 21 7.59 -10.98 7.77
N HIS A 22 8.18 -11.30 6.60
CA HIS A 22 7.83 -12.44 5.75
C HIS A 22 7.77 -13.80 6.49
N ARG A 23 8.51 -13.94 7.60
CA ARG A 23 8.64 -15.20 8.35
C ARG A 23 7.58 -15.43 9.42
N SER A 24 6.77 -14.42 9.76
CA SER A 24 5.95 -14.46 10.98
C SER A 24 4.54 -15.02 10.79
N PHE A 25 4.01 -15.04 9.57
CA PHE A 25 2.64 -15.48 9.29
C PHE A 25 2.62 -16.27 7.99
N ARG A 26 2.95 -17.58 8.07
CA ARG A 26 2.73 -18.48 6.93
C ARG A 26 1.26 -18.42 6.56
N HIS A 27 1.00 -18.21 5.27
CA HIS A 27 -0.33 -18.31 4.68
C HIS A 27 -1.04 -19.56 5.17
N ASP A 28 -2.22 -19.39 5.73
CA ASP A 28 -3.21 -20.45 5.77
C ASP A 28 -3.80 -20.57 4.36
N PRO A 29 -3.50 -21.65 3.61
CA PRO A 29 -3.92 -21.81 2.21
C PRO A 29 -5.45 -21.82 2.05
N GLU A 30 -6.22 -21.99 3.13
CA GLU A 30 -7.67 -22.11 3.09
C GLU A 30 -8.43 -20.81 3.43
N ALA A 31 -7.76 -19.75 3.89
CA ALA A 31 -8.45 -18.63 4.54
C ALA A 31 -9.25 -17.71 3.59
N VAL A 32 -8.78 -17.45 2.36
CA VAL A 32 -9.54 -16.72 1.32
C VAL A 32 -8.95 -17.10 -0.04
N LYS A 33 -9.72 -17.78 -0.91
CA LYS A 33 -9.22 -18.36 -2.18
C LYS A 33 -8.65 -17.33 -3.19
N ASP A 34 -8.96 -16.04 -3.00
CA ASP A 34 -8.68 -14.99 -3.98
C ASP A 34 -7.70 -13.91 -3.50
N TYR A 35 -7.33 -13.88 -2.21
CA TYR A 35 -6.53 -12.79 -1.62
C TYR A 35 -5.42 -13.26 -0.69
N ILE A 36 -4.29 -12.56 -0.76
CA ILE A 36 -3.11 -12.74 0.07
C ILE A 36 -3.24 -11.89 1.33
N LEU A 37 -3.43 -12.52 2.49
CA LEU A 37 -3.56 -11.85 3.80
C LEU A 37 -2.20 -11.54 4.48
N GLY A 38 -1.10 -11.58 3.72
CA GLY A 38 0.27 -11.44 4.23
C GLY A 38 0.46 -10.17 5.08
N GLY A 39 1.01 -10.34 6.28
CA GLY A 39 1.33 -9.22 7.20
C GLY A 39 0.16 -8.69 8.05
N ILE A 40 -1.06 -9.22 7.88
CA ILE A 40 -2.21 -8.87 8.73
C ILE A 40 -2.43 -9.98 9.77
N GLU A 41 -2.53 -9.60 11.04
CA GLU A 41 -2.82 -10.56 12.12
C GLU A 41 -4.24 -11.17 11.93
N PRO A 42 -4.39 -12.51 12.06
CA PRO A 42 -5.67 -13.18 11.80
C PRO A 42 -6.84 -12.65 12.64
N ASP A 43 -6.56 -12.22 13.87
CA ASP A 43 -7.59 -11.67 14.77
C ASP A 43 -8.17 -10.34 14.26
N TYR A 44 -7.36 -9.52 13.57
CA TYR A 44 -7.87 -8.32 12.91
C TYR A 44 -8.78 -8.67 11.74
N ILE A 45 -8.45 -9.69 10.95
CA ILE A 45 -9.30 -10.13 9.83
C ILE A 45 -10.66 -10.59 10.33
N ARG A 46 -10.71 -11.38 11.42
CA ARG A 46 -11.96 -11.81 12.04
C ARG A 46 -12.82 -10.63 12.51
N LEU A 47 -12.19 -9.65 13.16
CA LEU A 47 -12.87 -8.43 13.62
C LEU A 47 -13.40 -7.59 12.45
N LEU A 48 -12.60 -7.43 11.39
CA LEU A 48 -12.93 -6.62 10.23
C LEU A 48 -14.04 -7.26 9.40
N ALA A 49 -13.96 -8.57 9.15
CA ALA A 49 -15.00 -9.32 8.45
C ALA A 49 -16.35 -9.28 9.18
N GLY A 50 -16.33 -9.30 10.53
CA GLY A 50 -17.55 -9.16 11.32
C GLY A 50 -18.18 -7.77 11.30
N LYS A 51 -17.38 -6.71 11.13
CA LYS A 51 -17.86 -5.32 11.10
C LYS A 51 -18.21 -4.81 9.72
N PHE A 52 -17.54 -5.30 8.69
CA PHE A 52 -17.63 -4.80 7.32
C PHE A 52 -17.78 -5.97 6.34
N PRO A 53 -18.98 -6.56 6.22
CA PRO A 53 -19.20 -7.74 5.38
C PRO A 53 -19.04 -7.45 3.88
N ASP A 54 -19.25 -6.20 3.44
CA ASP A 54 -19.20 -5.82 2.02
C ASP A 54 -17.77 -5.48 1.55
N ILE A 55 -16.79 -5.46 2.46
CA ILE A 55 -15.41 -5.08 2.15
C ILE A 55 -14.56 -6.33 2.00
N ARG A 56 -13.80 -6.39 0.91
CA ARG A 56 -12.79 -7.43 0.67
C ARG A 56 -11.46 -7.01 1.29
N PHE A 57 -10.80 -7.94 1.97
CA PHE A 57 -9.54 -7.70 2.68
C PHE A 57 -8.43 -8.58 2.12
N GLY A 58 -7.25 -7.99 1.96
CA GLY A 58 -6.04 -8.67 1.47
C GLY A 58 -5.49 -8.03 0.20
N ALA A 59 -4.31 -8.50 -0.20
CA ALA A 59 -3.67 -8.11 -1.45
C ALA A 59 -4.07 -9.08 -2.57
N GLU A 60 -4.23 -8.58 -3.78
CA GLU A 60 -4.42 -9.44 -4.94
C GLU A 60 -3.13 -10.20 -5.24
N PRO A 61 -3.20 -11.49 -5.60
CA PRO A 61 -2.03 -12.26 -5.96
C PRO A 61 -1.37 -11.69 -7.21
N ILE A 62 -0.03 -11.66 -7.21
CA ILE A 62 0.72 -11.25 -8.40
C ILE A 62 0.39 -12.21 -9.55
N LYS A 63 -0.16 -11.69 -10.64
CA LYS A 63 -0.28 -12.43 -11.89
C LYS A 63 1.08 -12.52 -12.55
N SER A 64 1.50 -13.72 -12.92
CA SER A 64 2.72 -13.93 -13.72
C SER A 64 2.60 -13.18 -15.04
N ALA A 65 3.69 -12.55 -15.50
CA ALA A 65 3.72 -11.86 -16.80
C ALA A 65 3.34 -12.78 -17.98
N ALA A 66 3.45 -14.10 -17.83
CA ALA A 66 3.02 -15.09 -18.83
C ALA A 66 1.50 -15.25 -18.92
N ASP A 67 0.77 -14.95 -17.84
CA ASP A 67 -0.69 -15.09 -17.75
C ASP A 67 -1.44 -13.77 -18.05
N VAL A 68 -0.69 -12.68 -18.23
CA VAL A 68 -1.22 -11.34 -18.51
C VAL A 68 -1.34 -11.17 -20.02
N LYS A 69 -2.53 -11.41 -20.57
CA LYS A 69 -2.86 -10.98 -21.94
C LYS A 69 -3.07 -9.47 -21.97
N LEU A 70 -2.12 -8.75 -22.60
CA LEU A 70 -2.17 -7.28 -22.71
C LEU A 70 -3.50 -6.74 -23.27
N ASP A 71 -4.16 -7.52 -24.14
CA ASP A 71 -5.31 -7.10 -24.93
C ASP A 71 -6.67 -7.30 -24.23
N GLU A 72 -6.73 -8.08 -23.14
CA GLU A 72 -7.96 -8.38 -22.36
C GLU A 72 -7.98 -7.63 -21.01
N LEU A 73 -6.94 -6.86 -20.70
CA LEU A 73 -6.85 -6.12 -19.44
C LEU A 73 -7.81 -4.93 -19.46
N PRO A 74 -8.68 -4.80 -18.43
CA PRO A 74 -9.36 -3.54 -18.19
C PRO A 74 -8.28 -2.46 -18.09
N THR A 75 -8.46 -1.34 -18.79
CA THR A 75 -7.53 -0.19 -18.75
C THR A 75 -7.32 0.39 -17.33
N HIS A 76 -7.88 -0.22 -16.28
CA HIS A 76 -7.91 0.29 -14.92
C HIS A 76 -7.37 -0.60 -13.79
N ASP A 77 -7.28 -1.93 -13.92
CA ASP A 77 -7.34 -2.80 -12.73
C ASP A 77 -6.26 -3.89 -12.61
N ASP A 78 -5.05 -3.69 -13.12
CA ASP A 78 -3.92 -4.57 -12.75
C ASP A 78 -2.66 -3.74 -12.46
N ASN A 79 -2.26 -3.67 -11.18
CA ASN A 79 -1.23 -2.73 -10.74
C ASN A 79 0.15 -3.02 -11.37
N LEU A 80 0.44 -4.30 -11.61
CA LEU A 80 1.70 -4.73 -12.21
C LEU A 80 1.73 -4.49 -13.72
N ALA A 81 0.63 -4.79 -14.43
CA ALA A 81 0.53 -4.62 -15.88
C ALA A 81 0.30 -3.15 -16.29
N LYS A 82 -0.34 -2.34 -15.43
CA LYS A 82 -0.68 -0.94 -15.71
C LYS A 82 0.39 0.06 -15.26
N TYR A 83 1.13 -0.22 -14.17
CA TYR A 83 2.00 0.79 -13.56
C TYR A 83 3.45 0.34 -13.26
N GLY A 84 3.79 -0.94 -13.45
CA GLY A 84 5.18 -1.42 -13.44
C GLY A 84 5.66 -2.02 -12.11
N PRO A 85 6.96 -2.33 -11.99
CA PRO A 85 7.51 -3.32 -11.03
C PRO A 85 7.68 -2.80 -9.60
N TYR A 86 6.99 -1.72 -9.20
CA TYR A 86 7.20 -1.09 -7.90
C TYR A 86 6.17 -1.53 -6.88
N LEU A 87 6.62 -1.59 -5.62
CA LEU A 87 5.93 -2.23 -4.52
C LEU A 87 4.49 -1.75 -4.31
N CYS A 88 4.25 -0.44 -4.37
CA CYS A 88 2.95 0.16 -4.05
C CYS A 88 2.35 0.91 -5.24
N THR A 89 2.66 0.50 -6.47
CA THR A 89 2.14 1.20 -7.65
C THR A 89 0.63 1.03 -7.79
N GLY A 90 -0.08 2.14 -8.03
CA GLY A 90 -1.55 2.17 -8.16
C GLY A 90 -2.32 2.20 -6.83
N TYR A 91 -1.65 1.97 -5.70
CA TYR A 91 -2.28 1.98 -4.37
C TYR A 91 -2.64 3.40 -3.91
N ASP A 92 -3.80 3.50 -3.25
CA ASP A 92 -4.19 4.67 -2.46
C ASP A 92 -3.95 4.36 -0.98
N VAL A 93 -3.19 5.23 -0.31
CA VAL A 93 -2.79 5.01 1.09
C VAL A 93 -3.55 5.94 2.00
N TYR A 94 -4.22 5.38 3.01
CA TYR A 94 -4.98 6.12 4.01
C TYR A 94 -4.25 6.11 5.35
N LEU A 95 -4.00 7.30 5.90
CA LEU A 95 -3.25 7.50 7.13
C LEU A 95 -4.05 8.35 8.13
N THR A 96 -3.91 8.06 9.42
CA THR A 96 -4.52 8.91 10.46
C THR A 96 -3.77 10.23 10.63
N HIS A 97 -2.44 10.19 10.46
CA HIS A 97 -1.55 11.31 10.68
C HIS A 97 -0.66 11.54 9.46
N GLU A 98 -0.32 12.79 9.20
CA GLU A 98 0.60 13.19 8.14
C GLU A 98 1.97 12.52 8.32
N PRO A 99 2.48 11.83 7.30
CA PRO A 99 3.75 11.12 7.37
C PRO A 99 4.92 12.10 7.49
N CYS A 100 5.94 11.71 8.25
CA CYS A 100 7.19 12.47 8.34
C CYS A 100 8.01 12.38 7.05
N ILE A 101 9.11 13.15 6.95
CA ILE A 101 9.98 13.20 5.75
C ILE A 101 10.45 11.80 5.34
N MET A 102 10.89 10.98 6.28
CA MET A 102 11.34 9.60 6.00
C MET A 102 10.22 8.76 5.38
N CYS A 103 9.00 8.83 5.94
CA CYS A 103 7.85 8.10 5.41
C CYS A 103 7.39 8.62 4.05
N ALA A 104 7.41 9.94 3.85
CA ALA A 104 7.06 10.55 2.57
C ALA A 104 8.04 10.16 1.45
N MET A 105 9.35 10.08 1.75
CA MET A 105 10.32 9.56 0.78
C MET A 105 10.15 8.06 0.52
N ALA A 106 9.84 7.26 1.55
CA ALA A 106 9.53 5.85 1.35
C ALA A 106 8.32 5.65 0.42
N LEU A 107 7.26 6.44 0.59
CA LEU A 107 6.08 6.46 -0.30
C LEU A 107 6.43 6.89 -1.73
N THR A 108 7.38 7.82 -1.89
CA THR A 108 7.90 8.23 -3.20
C THR A 108 8.62 7.07 -3.88
N HIS A 109 9.50 6.37 -3.16
CA HIS A 109 10.25 5.22 -3.70
C HIS A 109 9.37 3.99 -3.98
N SER A 110 8.28 3.81 -3.24
CA SER A 110 7.33 2.72 -3.47
C SER A 110 6.31 3.01 -4.58
N ARG A 111 6.32 4.24 -5.13
CA ARG A 111 5.44 4.72 -6.21
C ARG A 111 3.94 4.68 -5.91
N VAL A 112 3.57 5.07 -4.69
CA VAL A 112 2.15 5.22 -4.33
C VAL A 112 1.43 6.16 -5.30
N ARG A 113 0.15 5.88 -5.60
CA ARG A 113 -0.66 6.74 -6.47
C ARG A 113 -1.13 7.99 -5.74
N ARG A 114 -1.73 7.81 -4.57
CA ARG A 114 -2.28 8.89 -3.74
C ARG A 114 -2.14 8.61 -2.26
N VAL A 115 -2.05 9.66 -1.46
CA VAL A 115 -2.01 9.58 0.00
C VAL A 115 -3.08 10.46 0.59
N PHE A 116 -3.93 9.87 1.41
CA PHE A 116 -4.97 10.55 2.18
C PHE A 116 -4.56 10.55 3.66
N PHE A 117 -4.64 11.70 4.33
CA PHE A 117 -4.37 11.78 5.77
C PHE A 117 -5.32 12.71 6.50
N HIS A 118 -5.63 12.42 7.77
CA HIS A 118 -6.57 13.23 8.55
C HIS A 118 -5.88 14.40 9.29
N ARG A 119 -4.91 14.10 10.17
CA ARG A 119 -4.28 15.12 11.03
C ARG A 119 -2.89 15.50 10.54
N LYS A 120 -2.62 16.80 10.44
CA LYS A 120 -1.26 17.33 10.26
C LYS A 120 -0.38 17.01 11.47
N THR A 121 0.92 16.86 11.25
CA THR A 121 1.90 16.64 12.33
C THR A 121 3.00 17.67 12.26
N SER A 122 3.58 18.04 13.42
CA SER A 122 4.69 19.02 13.47
C SER A 122 5.92 18.58 12.68
N ARG A 123 6.06 17.28 12.38
CA ARG A 123 7.14 16.68 11.58
C ARG A 123 6.69 16.22 10.19
N GLY A 124 5.48 16.61 9.77
CA GLY A 124 4.82 16.16 8.55
C GLY A 124 5.47 16.74 7.28
N ALA A 125 5.50 15.94 6.22
CA ALA A 125 6.22 16.24 4.98
C ALA A 125 5.34 16.29 3.72
N LEU A 126 4.01 16.29 3.90
CA LEU A 126 3.03 16.44 2.81
C LEU A 126 2.33 17.80 2.81
N GLY A 127 2.62 18.65 3.80
CA GLY A 127 2.14 20.02 3.83
C GLY A 127 2.48 20.80 5.09
N SER A 128 3.02 20.16 6.15
CA SER A 128 3.41 20.85 7.38
C SER A 128 4.78 21.52 7.27
N ILE A 129 5.87 20.74 7.17
CA ILE A 129 7.24 21.29 7.01
C ILE A 129 7.56 21.51 5.54
N THR A 130 7.16 20.58 4.68
CA THR A 130 7.52 20.55 3.27
C THR A 130 6.46 19.79 2.48
N LYS A 131 6.60 19.76 1.15
CA LYS A 131 5.78 18.98 0.21
C LYS A 131 6.69 18.09 -0.62
N VAL A 132 7.19 17.02 0.01
CA VAL A 132 8.12 16.07 -0.62
C VAL A 132 7.58 15.56 -1.96
N HIS A 133 6.30 15.19 -1.99
CA HIS A 133 5.60 14.69 -3.18
C HIS A 133 5.50 15.68 -4.36
N CYS A 134 5.90 16.95 -4.20
CA CYS A 134 5.94 17.97 -5.25
C CYS A 134 7.37 18.40 -5.65
N VAL A 135 8.41 17.84 -5.04
CA VAL A 135 9.78 18.26 -5.31
C VAL A 135 10.18 17.83 -6.72
N THR A 136 10.46 18.81 -7.59
CA THR A 136 10.69 18.59 -9.03
C THR A 136 11.87 17.68 -9.35
N GLY A 137 12.89 17.64 -8.48
CA GLY A 137 14.06 16.77 -8.64
C GLY A 137 13.86 15.32 -8.23
N LEU A 138 12.65 14.91 -7.80
CA LEU A 138 12.37 13.53 -7.42
C LEU A 138 11.78 12.73 -8.58
N ASN A 139 12.03 11.42 -8.54
CA ASN A 139 11.69 10.50 -9.63
C ASN A 139 10.20 10.13 -9.71
N HIS A 140 9.41 10.42 -8.67
CA HIS A 140 8.00 10.08 -8.59
C HIS A 140 7.26 11.19 -7.84
N HIS A 141 6.06 11.52 -8.33
CA HIS A 141 5.16 12.50 -7.73
C HIS A 141 3.81 11.84 -7.52
N TYR A 142 3.18 12.13 -6.39
CA TYR A 142 1.90 11.56 -6.03
C TYR A 142 1.00 12.61 -5.40
N GLU A 143 -0.31 12.39 -5.49
CA GLU A 143 -1.29 13.34 -4.95
C GLU A 143 -1.44 13.13 -3.45
N ALA A 144 -1.44 14.21 -2.67
CA ALA A 144 -1.67 14.17 -1.23
C ALA A 144 -2.91 14.98 -0.85
N PHE A 145 -3.84 14.34 -0.16
CA PHE A 145 -5.11 14.94 0.26
C PHE A 145 -5.23 14.90 1.78
N GLN A 146 -5.54 16.06 2.37
CA GLN A 146 -5.94 16.11 3.76
C GLN A 146 -7.46 15.96 3.86
N ILE A 147 -7.92 14.94 4.58
CA ILE A 147 -9.35 14.71 4.85
C ILE A 147 -9.70 15.43 6.15
N LEU A 148 -10.57 16.43 6.06
CA LEU A 148 -11.08 17.23 7.18
C LEU A 148 -12.25 16.54 7.88
#